data_AF-A0A7V8XQQ4-F1
#
_entry.id   AF-A0A7V8XQQ4-F1
#
_cell.length_a   1.000
_cell.length_b   1.000
_cell.length_c   1.000
_cell.angle_alpha   90.00
_cell.angle_beta   90.00
_cell.angle_gamma   90.00
#
_symmetry.space_group_name_H-M   'P 1'
#
loop_
_entity.id
_entity.type
_entity.pdbx_description
1 polymer ?
#
loop_
_entity_poly.entity_id
_entity_poly.type
_entity_poly.pdbx_seq_one_letter_code
_entity_poly.pdbx_strand_id
1 'polypeptide(L)'
;IQANVPAGANVVMEGSHFSLSRTYRESRIPQLRLQTYERYRLDGVDYLIASSQSFGPYLESPRDHQQEYQEYMVLFSQVQELVRFTPGPGRPGPELRILKVPR
;
A
#
# COMPACT_ATOMS: atom_id res chain seq x y z
N ILE A 1 -0.73 -5.24 -11.74
CA ILE A 1 0.33 -5.49 -10.75
C ILE A 1 1.59 -6.05 -11.41
N GLN A 2 1.52 -7.17 -12.14
CA GLN A 2 2.68 -7.82 -12.78
C GLN A 2 3.53 -6.91 -13.68
N ALA A 3 2.91 -5.96 -14.39
CA ALA A 3 3.64 -4.99 -15.22
C ALA A 3 4.52 -3.99 -14.42
N ASN A 4 4.23 -3.80 -13.13
CA ASN A 4 4.89 -2.79 -12.29
C ASN A 4 5.73 -3.39 -11.15
N VAL A 5 5.51 -4.66 -10.82
CA VAL A 5 6.19 -5.35 -9.73
C VAL A 5 6.91 -6.58 -10.29
N PRO A 6 8.25 -6.62 -10.27
CA PRO A 6 9.02 -7.74 -10.81
C PRO A 6 8.75 -9.01 -10.00
N ALA A 7 8.79 -10.16 -10.68
CA ALA A 7 8.67 -11.46 -10.03
C ALA A 7 9.76 -11.64 -8.95
N GLY A 8 9.44 -12.35 -7.87
CA GLY A 8 10.33 -12.58 -6.73
C GLY A 8 10.37 -11.44 -5.70
N ALA A 9 9.75 -10.29 -5.99
CA ALA A 9 9.72 -9.16 -5.06
C ALA A 9 9.02 -9.50 -3.74
N ASN A 10 9.49 -8.87 -2.66
CA ASN A 10 8.86 -8.88 -1.35
C ASN A 10 7.81 -7.77 -1.25
N VAL A 11 6.55 -8.15 -1.08
CA VAL A 11 5.39 -7.26 -1.15
C VAL A 11 4.61 -7.32 0.15
N VAL A 12 4.34 -6.16 0.75
CA VAL A 12 3.38 -6.03 1.84
C VAL A 12 2.11 -5.40 1.30
N MET A 13 0.95 -5.96 1.64
CA MET A 13 -0.34 -5.44 1.19
C MET A 13 -1.31 -5.17 2.34
N GLU A 14 -2.15 -4.17 2.15
CA GLU A 14 -3.28 -3.88 3.04
C GLU A 14 -4.46 -4.81 2.78
N GLY A 15 -5.00 -5.34 3.88
CA GLY A 15 -6.19 -6.15 3.87
C GLY A 15 -5.97 -7.51 3.18
N SER A 16 -7.09 -8.13 2.81
CA SER A 16 -7.15 -9.47 2.22
C SER A 16 -7.94 -9.51 0.92
N HIS A 17 -8.05 -8.36 0.24
CA HIS A 17 -8.97 -8.15 -0.88
C HIS A 17 -8.59 -8.88 -2.16
N PHE A 18 -7.33 -9.27 -2.31
CA PHE A 18 -6.84 -10.11 -3.41
C PHE A 18 -5.57 -10.84 -2.99
N SER A 19 -5.19 -11.86 -3.76
CA SER A 19 -3.91 -12.56 -3.62
C SER A 19 -3.05 -12.31 -4.84
N LEU A 20 -1.74 -12.15 -4.65
CA LEU A 20 -0.82 -12.11 -5.76
C LEU A 20 -0.52 -13.53 -6.26
N SER A 21 0.03 -13.64 -7.47
CA SER A 21 0.53 -14.92 -7.96
C SER A 21 1.64 -15.45 -7.06
N ARG A 22 1.82 -16.78 -7.00
CA ARG A 22 2.85 -17.46 -6.19
C ARG A 22 4.29 -17.04 -6.51
N THR A 23 4.50 -16.24 -7.54
CA THR A 23 5.77 -15.64 -7.93
C THR A 23 6.24 -14.52 -7.00
N TYR A 24 5.37 -14.03 -6.10
CA TYR A 24 5.70 -12.97 -5.15
C TYR A 24 5.84 -13.52 -3.73
N ARG A 25 6.72 -12.93 -2.94
CA ARG A 25 6.70 -13.12 -1.48
C ARG A 25 5.75 -12.09 -0.93
N GLU A 26 4.58 -12.51 -0.43
CA GLU A 26 3.56 -11.59 0.07
C GLU A 26 3.35 -11.72 1.58
N SER A 27 3.18 -10.56 2.23
CA SER A 27 2.72 -10.45 3.60
C SER A 27 1.50 -9.52 3.64
N ARG A 28 0.53 -9.84 4.51
CA ARG A 28 -0.70 -9.07 4.66
C ARG A 28 -0.75 -8.43 6.03
N ILE A 29 -1.19 -7.19 6.07
CA ILE A 29 -1.38 -6.45 7.31
C ILE A 29 -2.70 -5.70 7.28
N PRO A 30 -3.28 -5.35 8.44
CA PRO A 30 -4.52 -4.58 8.48
C PRO A 30 -4.36 -3.21 7.81
N GLN A 31 -3.26 -2.51 8.11
CA GLN A 31 -2.99 -1.14 7.67
C GLN A 31 -1.48 -0.90 7.60
N LEU A 32 -1.00 -0.23 6.56
CA LEU A 32 0.43 0.06 6.37
C LEU A 32 0.96 1.04 7.40
N ARG A 33 0.12 1.95 7.90
CA ARG A 33 0.52 2.91 8.94
C ARG A 33 0.97 2.28 10.26
N LEU A 34 0.67 1.00 10.49
CA LEU A 34 1.05 0.28 11.71
C LEU A 34 2.55 -0.07 11.77
N GLN A 35 3.29 0.17 10.68
CA GLN A 35 4.73 0.07 10.65
C GLN A 35 5.32 1.34 10.03
N THR A 36 6.54 1.70 10.43
CA THR A 36 7.25 2.82 9.84
C THR A 36 7.88 2.44 8.51
N TYR A 37 8.19 3.45 7.68
CA TYR A 37 9.01 3.28 6.49
C TYR A 37 10.34 2.55 6.80
N GLU A 38 11.05 2.96 7.85
CA GLU A 38 12.31 2.35 8.26
C GLU A 38 12.15 0.86 8.55
N ARG A 39 11.03 0.45 9.16
CA ARG A 39 10.76 -0.95 9.44
C ARG A 39 10.58 -1.74 8.15
N TYR A 40 9.79 -1.24 7.19
CA TYR A 40 9.64 -1.90 5.89
C TYR A 40 10.96 -2.03 5.14
N ARG A 41 11.79 -0.99 5.18
CA ARG A 41 13.11 -0.98 4.56
C ARG A 41 14.04 -2.01 5.20
N LEU A 42 14.08 -2.08 6.53
CA LEU A 42 14.91 -3.05 7.28
C LEU A 42 14.44 -4.49 7.08
N ASP A 43 13.13 -4.72 6.96
CA ASP A 43 12.54 -6.02 6.69
C ASP A 43 12.72 -6.46 5.21
N GLY A 44 13.39 -5.65 4.40
CA GLY A 44 13.67 -5.96 3.00
C GLY A 44 12.41 -5.99 2.14
N VAL A 45 11.41 -5.18 2.45
CA VAL A 45 10.21 -5.02 1.65
C VAL A 45 10.53 -4.18 0.42
N ASP A 46 10.20 -4.67 -0.76
CA ASP A 46 10.46 -3.97 -2.02
C ASP A 46 9.27 -3.07 -2.42
N TYR A 47 8.04 -3.53 -2.15
CA TYR A 47 6.81 -2.83 -2.51
C TYR A 47 5.74 -2.91 -1.43
N LEU A 48 4.98 -1.84 -1.31
CA LEU A 48 3.75 -1.76 -0.53
C LEU A 48 2.56 -1.66 -1.49
N ILE A 49 1.46 -2.34 -1.18
CA ILE A 49 0.18 -2.15 -1.86
C ILE A 49 -0.84 -1.60 -0.87
N ALA A 50 -1.16 -0.32 -1.04
CA ALA A 50 -2.18 0.37 -0.24
C ALA A 50 -3.56 0.25 -0.90
N SER A 51 -4.61 0.12 -0.08
CA SER A 51 -6.00 0.01 -0.53
C SER A 51 -6.87 1.09 0.12
N SER A 52 -7.71 1.77 -0.66
CA SER A 52 -8.61 2.79 -0.10
C SER A 52 -9.66 2.21 0.84
N GLN A 53 -9.87 0.89 0.84
CA GLN A 53 -10.66 0.25 1.90
C GLN A 53 -10.00 0.36 3.28
N SER A 54 -8.68 0.47 3.35
CA SER A 54 -7.92 0.68 4.58
C SER A 54 -7.62 2.16 4.81
N PHE A 55 -7.02 2.86 3.85
CA PHE A 55 -6.61 4.26 4.05
C PHE A 55 -7.73 5.28 3.81
N GLY A 56 -8.77 4.94 3.05
CA GLY A 56 -9.80 5.86 2.57
C GLY A 56 -10.51 6.63 3.68
N PRO A 57 -11.04 5.96 4.73
CA PRO A 57 -11.71 6.64 5.83
C PRO A 57 -10.87 7.76 6.49
N TYR A 58 -9.55 7.54 6.58
CA TYR A 58 -8.64 8.49 7.21
C TYR A 58 -8.25 9.66 6.29
N LEU A 59 -8.23 9.44 4.97
CA LEU A 59 -7.90 10.47 3.99
C LEU A 59 -9.12 11.29 3.56
N GLU A 60 -10.33 10.73 3.63
CA GLU A 60 -11.58 11.42 3.30
C GLU A 60 -12.05 12.35 4.44
N SER A 61 -11.79 11.97 5.69
CA SER A 61 -12.16 12.75 6.88
C SER A 61 -10.95 13.03 7.81
N PRO A 62 -9.93 13.76 7.34
CA PRO A 62 -8.68 13.94 8.09
C PRO A 62 -8.85 14.72 9.40
N ARG A 63 -9.92 15.52 9.54
CA ARG A 63 -10.22 16.23 10.79
C ARG A 63 -10.63 15.30 11.93
N ASP A 64 -11.31 14.21 11.58
CA ASP A 64 -11.82 13.21 12.53
C ASP A 64 -10.76 12.11 12.81
N HIS A 65 -9.74 12.04 11.95
CA HIS A 65 -8.69 11.01 11.97
C HIS A 65 -7.29 11.61 11.82
N GLN A 66 -6.97 12.63 12.61
CA GLN A 66 -5.74 13.42 12.43
C GLN A 66 -4.47 12.56 12.56
N GLN A 67 -4.42 11.64 13.52
CA GLN A 67 -3.26 10.80 13.73
C GLN A 67 -3.05 9.84 12.56
N GLU A 68 -4.08 9.08 12.18
CA GLU A 68 -3.99 8.12 11.09
C GLU A 68 -3.67 8.79 9.76
N TYR A 69 -4.29 9.94 9.51
CA TYR A 69 -3.97 10.76 8.35
C TYR A 69 -2.49 11.13 8.33
N GLN A 70 -1.96 11.66 9.43
CA GLN A 70 -0.54 12.03 9.52
C GLN A 70 0.38 10.84 9.30
N GLU A 71 0.09 9.69 9.90
CA GLU A 71 0.90 8.47 9.74
C GLU A 71 0.93 7.98 8.28
N TYR A 72 -0.22 7.99 7.59
CA TYR A 72 -0.25 7.68 6.16
C TYR A 72 0.49 8.72 5.33
N MET A 73 0.36 10.02 5.62
CA MET A 73 1.06 11.06 4.88
C MET A 73 2.57 10.97 5.04
N VAL A 74 3.05 10.70 6.27
CA VAL A 74 4.48 10.44 6.52
C VAL A 74 4.95 9.24 5.71
N LEU A 75 4.28 8.09 5.81
CA LEU A 75 4.66 6.91 5.05
C LEU A 75 4.66 7.18 3.54
N PHE A 76 3.60 7.78 3.00
CA PHE A 76 3.46 8.07 1.57
C PHE A 76 4.49 9.08 1.06
N SER A 77 5.00 9.98 1.92
CA SER A 77 6.08 10.90 1.56
C SER A 77 7.46 10.22 1.43
N GLN A 78 7.64 9.04 2.02
CA GLN A 78 8.92 8.33 2.05
C GLN A 78 9.02 7.22 0.99
N VAL A 79 7.91 6.87 0.36
CA VAL A 79 7.83 5.85 -0.69
C VAL A 79 7.55 6.48 -2.06
N GLN A 80 7.89 5.77 -3.12
CA GLN A 80 7.62 6.22 -4.48
C GLN A 80 6.34 5.55 -5.00
N GLU A 81 5.28 6.33 -5.25
CA GLU A 81 4.10 5.82 -5.95
C GLU A 81 4.46 5.48 -7.41
N LEU A 82 4.36 4.20 -7.78
CA LEU A 82 4.64 3.75 -9.15
C LEU A 82 3.38 3.70 -10.01
N VAL A 83 2.27 3.30 -9.42
CA VAL A 83 0.99 3.26 -10.12
C VAL A 83 -0.16 3.38 -9.13
N ARG A 84 -1.22 4.05 -9.59
CA ARG A 84 -2.51 4.14 -8.92
C ARG A 84 -3.59 3.55 -9.83
N PHE A 85 -4.42 2.70 -9.26
CA PHE A 85 -5.61 2.16 -9.89
C PHE A 85 -6.82 2.82 -9.26
N THR A 86 -7.45 3.76 -9.96
CA THR A 86 -8.66 4.42 -9.51
C THR A 86 -9.89 3.60 -9.92
N PRO A 87 -10.89 3.41 -9.04
CA PRO A 87 -12.12 2.71 -9.37
C PRO A 87 -12.91 3.44 -10.47
N GLY A 88 -13.66 2.68 -11.26
CA GLY A 88 -14.54 3.25 -12.28
C GLY A 88 -15.55 2.25 -12.84
N PRO A 89 -16.43 2.68 -13.76
CA PRO A 89 -17.54 1.85 -14.27
C PRO A 89 -17.12 0.50 -14.89
N GLY A 90 -15.88 0.38 -15.39
CA GLY A 90 -15.33 -0.88 -15.91
C GLY A 90 -14.32 -1.59 -14.99
N ARG A 91 -14.04 -1.04 -13.81
CA ARG A 91 -13.12 -1.57 -12.80
C ARG A 91 -13.65 -1.23 -11.40
N PRO A 92 -14.67 -1.97 -10.92
CA PRO A 92 -15.17 -1.78 -9.57
C PRO A 92 -14.11 -2.24 -8.55
N GLY A 93 -14.13 -1.68 -7.35
CA GLY A 93 -13.22 -2.04 -6.26
C GLY A 93 -12.67 -0.81 -5.52
N PRO A 94 -11.75 -1.01 -4.57
CA PRO A 94 -11.02 0.09 -3.93
C PRO A 94 -10.01 0.73 -4.89
N GLU A 95 -9.59 1.94 -4.57
CA GLU A 95 -8.36 2.47 -5.13
C GLU A 95 -7.19 1.64 -4.62
N LEU A 96 -6.28 1.25 -5.52
CA LEU A 96 -5.05 0.56 -5.16
C LEU A 96 -3.84 1.42 -5.55
N ARG A 97 -2.87 1.54 -4.65
CA ARG A 97 -1.58 2.19 -4.93
C ARG A 97 -0.46 1.18 -4.79
N ILE A 98 0.39 1.07 -5.80
CA ILE A 98 1.65 0.34 -5.71
C ILE A 98 2.75 1.34 -5.40
N LEU A 99 3.38 1.15 -4.24
CA LEU A 99 4.39 2.04 -3.71
C LEU A 99 5.70 1.27 -3.64
N LYS A 100 6.78 1.81 -4.21
CA LYS A 100 8.12 1.27 -4.10
C LYS A 100 8.78 1.80 -2.83
N VAL A 101 9.44 0.93 -2.08
CA VAL A 101 10.27 1.30 -0.94
C VAL A 101 11.69 1.59 -1.46
N PRO A 102 12.18 2.84 -1.42
CA PRO A 102 13.56 3.15 -1.79
C PRO A 102 14.56 2.50 -0.80
N ARG A 103 15.79 2.28 -1.26
CA ARG A 103 16.85 1.69 -0.42
C ARG A 103 17.69 2.75 0.27
#